data_AF-A0AAE4SAB2-F1
#
_entry.id   AF-A0AAE4SAB2-F1
#
_cell.length_a   1.000
_cell.length_b   1.000
_cell.length_c   1.000
_cell.angle_alpha   90.00
_cell.angle_beta   90.00
_cell.angle_gamma   90.00
#
_symmetry.space_group_name_H-M   'P 1'
#
loop_
_entity.id
_entity.type
_entity.pdbx_description
1 polymer ?
#
loop_
_entity_poly.entity_id
_entity_poly.type
_entity_poly.pdbx_seq_one_letter_code
_entity_poly.pdbx_strand_id
1 'polypeptide(L)'
;MEYAVNKFTGKVEFAERANTFGIYICHECRKPVSLRSGRKRKAYFAHWPGYGGPECENFVPGGVSIGAPEDELSDLPTMGRIELWLKIPSTKHSSWYLELTIPPCRESDATVTIDVGGRFQTLDMKGMSKPRRVTAEPVTESYRIVSFTGTPDPQFFNGVERECQALKAFGATVFSPTPSSERQGFSVSKEIRLNSSFAMLWALPSSVIFPEEITVDSLTNRGKWHLAMITVPSHISIEATIWLKEFTGLEVSHSVPSINVIWPFVTRRSNLDEIVLERTNEVLLGIDHLPHHQQSARKRLKAISAEKELSIPSLRGADKFFALEPDHLELIALFFDDDSNTHRYLSIDKKENNLEVPSQPTVDIALTNDEKDIQIFSLHIAECESLTSNLLQRGYRFSYISMPKGVEGRVKVYPSENTGKLLVAGSEPAPHNPKALLLKADINNHISSLISEQIVSVELDFGGFGNLYLTNARYNENEYKGEETITLPPFLRSRLLFFLSQISAAPVNNFLTDEELIRAFEITKPTVGLVPNYRSIKNEILRCGSNLKIGINSI
;
A
#
# COMPACT_ATOMS: atom_id res chain seq x y z
N MET A 1 -41.12 -14.28 34.82
CA MET A 1 -42.40 -13.54 34.70
C MET A 1 -43.40 -14.36 33.88
N GLU A 2 -44.69 -14.34 34.21
CA GLU A 2 -45.70 -15.21 33.58
C GLU A 2 -46.30 -14.63 32.30
N TYR A 3 -46.10 -13.34 32.04
CA TYR A 3 -46.57 -12.64 30.85
C TYR A 3 -45.51 -11.67 30.33
N ALA A 4 -45.57 -11.34 29.05
CA ALA A 4 -44.72 -10.35 28.40
C ALA A 4 -45.49 -9.66 27.27
N VAL A 5 -45.00 -8.52 26.79
CA VAL A 5 -45.62 -7.82 25.66
C VAL A 5 -44.99 -8.33 24.37
N ASN A 6 -45.81 -8.81 23.43
CA ASN A 6 -45.34 -9.11 22.09
C ASN A 6 -44.99 -7.80 21.38
N LYS A 7 -43.74 -7.66 20.95
CA LYS A 7 -43.17 -6.41 20.42
C LYS A 7 -43.89 -5.93 19.15
N PHE A 8 -44.44 -6.84 18.35
CA PHE A 8 -45.06 -6.52 17.07
C PHE A 8 -46.56 -6.27 17.18
N THR A 9 -47.25 -7.05 18.01
CA THR A 9 -48.71 -6.90 18.18
C THR A 9 -49.08 -5.91 19.28
N GLY A 10 -48.12 -5.55 20.14
CA GLY A 10 -48.33 -4.69 21.30
C GLY A 10 -49.17 -5.32 22.41
N LYS A 11 -49.58 -6.60 22.25
CA LYS A 11 -50.47 -7.29 23.19
C LYS A 11 -49.67 -7.99 24.29
N VAL A 12 -50.24 -8.00 25.48
CA VAL A 12 -49.74 -8.82 26.59
C VAL A 12 -50.11 -10.28 26.33
N GLU A 13 -49.11 -11.16 26.32
CA GLU A 13 -49.28 -12.60 26.12
C GLU A 13 -48.74 -13.37 27.34
N PHE A 14 -49.49 -14.38 27.76
CA PHE A 14 -49.09 -15.29 28.85
C PHE A 14 -48.18 -16.39 28.32
N ALA A 15 -47.14 -16.75 29.08
CA ALA A 15 -46.10 -17.69 28.69
C ALA A 15 -46.63 -19.08 28.28
N GLU A 16 -47.77 -19.50 28.83
CA GLU A 16 -48.43 -20.78 28.50
C GLU A 16 -49.04 -20.80 27.10
N ARG A 17 -49.42 -19.63 26.56
CA ARG A 17 -50.09 -19.48 25.26
C ARG A 17 -49.28 -18.66 24.28
N ALA A 18 -48.10 -18.21 24.71
CA ALA A 18 -47.19 -17.41 23.93
C ALA A 18 -46.58 -18.25 22.82
N ASN A 19 -46.49 -17.66 21.64
CA ASN A 19 -45.81 -18.27 20.51
C ASN A 19 -44.32 -18.42 20.83
N THR A 20 -43.78 -19.62 20.69
CA THR A 20 -42.35 -19.92 20.92
C THR A 20 -41.42 -19.13 20.00
N PHE A 21 -41.95 -18.63 18.88
CA PHE A 21 -41.25 -17.82 17.89
C PHE A 21 -41.57 -16.31 17.97
N GLY A 22 -42.36 -15.88 18.96
CA GLY A 22 -42.67 -14.46 19.17
C GLY A 22 -41.48 -13.68 19.73
N ILE A 23 -41.41 -12.38 19.42
CA ILE A 23 -40.46 -11.47 20.06
C ILE A 23 -41.16 -10.73 21.19
N TYR A 24 -40.64 -10.90 22.39
CA TYR A 24 -41.26 -10.40 23.61
C TYR A 24 -40.36 -9.39 24.33
N ILE A 25 -41.00 -8.41 24.96
CA ILE A 25 -40.35 -7.44 25.84
C ILE A 25 -41.03 -7.46 27.20
N CYS A 26 -40.25 -7.21 28.24
CA CYS A 26 -40.77 -7.08 29.59
C CYS A 26 -41.80 -5.95 29.63
N HIS A 27 -42.94 -6.20 30.29
CA HIS A 27 -43.98 -5.19 30.47
C HIS A 27 -43.44 -3.96 31.23
N GLU A 28 -42.62 -4.19 32.25
CA GLU A 28 -42.12 -3.14 33.15
C GLU A 28 -40.94 -2.36 32.56
N CYS A 29 -39.83 -3.04 32.26
CA CYS A 29 -38.61 -2.35 31.83
C CYS A 29 -38.47 -2.21 30.31
N ARG A 30 -39.42 -2.77 29.53
CA ARG A 30 -39.41 -2.78 28.05
C ARG A 30 -38.19 -3.44 27.41
N LYS A 31 -37.31 -4.07 28.21
CA LYS A 31 -36.12 -4.78 27.73
C LYS A 31 -36.48 -6.17 27.19
N PRO A 32 -35.65 -6.75 26.30
CA PRO A 32 -35.95 -8.04 25.67
C PRO A 32 -36.09 -9.19 26.67
N VAL A 33 -37.09 -10.05 26.45
CA VAL A 33 -37.31 -11.27 27.22
C VAL A 33 -37.49 -12.46 26.27
N SER A 34 -37.12 -13.65 26.74
CA SER A 34 -37.25 -14.92 26.02
C SER A 34 -38.28 -15.79 26.69
N LEU A 35 -39.13 -16.46 25.90
CA LEU A 35 -40.01 -17.51 26.41
C LEU A 35 -39.17 -18.75 26.73
N ARG A 36 -39.15 -19.16 28.00
CA ARG A 36 -38.57 -20.42 28.44
C ARG A 36 -39.72 -21.40 28.70
N SER A 37 -39.82 -22.40 27.85
CA SER A 37 -40.79 -23.49 27.98
C SER A 37 -40.06 -24.83 27.92
N GLY A 38 -40.48 -25.80 28.74
CA GLY A 38 -39.85 -27.11 28.80
C GLY A 38 -40.67 -28.09 29.62
N ARG A 39 -40.37 -29.39 29.50
CA ARG A 39 -41.17 -30.46 30.12
C ARG A 39 -41.10 -30.50 31.66
N LYS A 40 -40.09 -29.86 32.26
CA LYS A 40 -39.80 -29.93 33.71
C LYS A 40 -40.25 -28.70 34.51
N ARG A 41 -40.60 -27.58 33.86
CA ARG A 41 -40.97 -26.32 34.53
C ARG A 41 -42.12 -25.64 33.78
N LYS A 42 -43.01 -24.97 34.52
CA LYS A 42 -44.06 -24.10 33.95
C LYS A 42 -43.42 -23.08 33.02
N ALA A 43 -44.04 -22.79 31.87
CA ALA A 43 -43.51 -21.83 30.91
C ALA A 43 -43.46 -20.42 31.54
N TYR A 44 -42.36 -19.71 31.32
CA TYR A 44 -42.16 -18.35 31.85
C TYR A 44 -41.29 -17.53 30.91
N PHE A 45 -41.40 -16.21 30.97
CA PHE A 45 -40.47 -15.30 30.32
C PHE A 45 -39.32 -14.93 31.25
N ALA A 46 -38.13 -14.79 30.68
CA ALA A 46 -36.93 -14.35 31.37
C ALA A 46 -36.20 -13.29 30.54
N HIS A 47 -35.67 -12.26 31.22
CA HIS A 47 -34.80 -11.26 30.59
C HIS A 47 -33.63 -11.93 29.86
N TRP A 48 -33.23 -11.32 28.77
CA TRP A 48 -31.98 -11.71 28.10
C TRP A 48 -30.80 -11.45 29.04
N PRO A 49 -29.75 -12.31 29.01
CA PRO A 49 -28.54 -12.08 29.78
C PRO A 49 -27.98 -10.68 29.53
N GLY A 50 -27.70 -9.91 30.59
CA GLY A 50 -27.17 -8.55 30.50
C GLY A 50 -28.19 -7.44 30.20
N TYR A 51 -29.44 -7.76 29.86
CA TYR A 51 -30.47 -6.76 29.60
C TYR A 51 -31.30 -6.45 30.85
N GLY A 52 -31.74 -7.46 31.62
CA GLY A 52 -32.44 -7.22 32.89
C GLY A 52 -31.49 -6.70 33.99
N GLY A 53 -31.99 -5.85 34.88
CA GLY A 53 -31.26 -5.38 36.06
C GLY A 53 -32.15 -5.31 37.30
N PRO A 54 -31.56 -5.19 38.51
CA PRO A 54 -32.27 -5.21 39.79
C PRO A 54 -33.30 -4.09 39.95
N GLU A 55 -33.26 -3.07 39.10
CA GLU A 55 -34.26 -2.00 39.00
C GLU A 55 -35.63 -2.46 38.48
N CYS A 56 -35.72 -3.65 37.88
CA CYS A 56 -36.97 -4.20 37.38
C CYS A 56 -37.56 -5.21 38.37
N GLU A 57 -38.80 -5.01 38.81
CA GLU A 57 -39.49 -5.92 39.74
C GLU A 57 -39.59 -7.38 39.22
N ASN A 58 -39.58 -7.55 37.90
CA ASN A 58 -39.62 -8.85 37.23
C ASN A 58 -38.23 -9.45 36.97
N PHE A 59 -37.15 -8.81 37.45
CA PHE A 59 -35.79 -9.32 37.34
C PHE A 59 -35.50 -10.36 38.41
N VAL A 60 -35.09 -11.55 37.97
CA VAL A 60 -34.62 -12.61 38.86
C VAL A 60 -33.18 -12.92 38.48
N PRO A 61 -32.20 -12.71 39.38
CA PRO A 61 -30.81 -13.04 39.11
C PRO A 61 -30.67 -14.56 38.91
N GLY A 62 -30.02 -14.96 37.82
CA GLY A 62 -29.77 -16.37 37.54
C GLY A 62 -28.82 -16.97 38.58
N GLY A 63 -29.21 -18.07 39.21
CA GLY A 63 -28.34 -18.80 40.13
C GLY A 63 -27.05 -19.24 39.45
N VAL A 64 -25.93 -18.91 40.07
CA VAL A 64 -24.57 -19.24 39.63
C VAL A 64 -24.45 -20.75 39.45
N SER A 65 -24.32 -21.18 38.20
CA SER A 65 -23.88 -22.54 37.88
C SER A 65 -22.36 -22.52 37.84
N ILE A 66 -21.73 -23.05 38.89
CA ILE A 66 -20.28 -23.22 38.96
C ILE A 66 -19.90 -24.34 37.99
N GLY A 67 -19.07 -24.02 36.98
CA GLY A 67 -18.39 -25.00 36.14
C GLY A 67 -18.90 -25.13 34.71
N ALA A 68 -18.59 -24.15 33.86
CA ALA A 68 -18.41 -24.36 32.42
C ALA A 68 -17.17 -23.56 32.00
N PRO A 69 -16.24 -24.13 31.22
CA PRO A 69 -15.03 -23.43 30.77
C PRO A 69 -15.42 -22.21 29.92
N GLU A 70 -14.63 -21.14 30.04
CA GLU A 70 -14.84 -19.81 29.42
C GLU A 70 -14.87 -19.77 27.87
N ASP A 71 -14.90 -20.92 27.20
CA ASP A 71 -14.91 -21.05 25.72
C ASP A 71 -16.32 -20.98 25.08
N GLU A 72 -17.41 -20.89 25.85
CA GLU A 72 -18.78 -20.84 25.31
C GLU A 72 -19.43 -19.44 25.32
N LEU A 73 -18.66 -18.37 25.56
CA LEU A 73 -19.13 -16.97 25.45
C LEU A 73 -18.95 -16.36 24.03
N SER A 74 -18.43 -17.14 23.07
CA SER A 74 -18.24 -16.72 21.68
C SER A 74 -19.46 -16.96 20.76
N ASP A 75 -20.48 -17.69 21.21
CA ASP A 75 -21.65 -18.05 20.39
C ASP A 75 -22.91 -17.23 20.75
N LEU A 76 -22.79 -15.91 20.72
CA LEU A 76 -23.96 -15.10 20.34
C LEU A 76 -24.21 -15.39 18.85
N PRO A 77 -25.42 -15.77 18.40
CA PRO A 77 -25.69 -15.91 16.97
C PRO A 77 -25.51 -14.54 16.33
N THR A 78 -24.33 -14.32 15.76
CA THR A 78 -24.02 -13.12 14.98
C THR A 78 -25.01 -13.12 13.83
N MET A 79 -25.87 -12.10 13.76
CA MET A 79 -26.84 -12.06 12.67
C MET A 79 -26.08 -12.12 11.34
N GLY A 80 -26.48 -13.05 10.47
CA GLY A 80 -25.93 -13.13 9.11
C GLY A 80 -26.21 -11.82 8.39
N ARG A 81 -25.18 -11.23 7.78
CA ARG A 81 -25.30 -9.95 7.09
C ARG A 81 -25.23 -10.14 5.58
N ILE A 82 -26.02 -9.36 4.86
CA ILE A 82 -25.83 -9.19 3.43
C ILE A 82 -24.67 -8.21 3.26
N GLU A 83 -23.68 -8.59 2.46
CA GLU A 83 -22.49 -7.78 2.21
C GLU A 83 -22.55 -7.16 0.81
N LEU A 84 -22.21 -5.87 0.70
CA LEU A 84 -22.05 -5.19 -0.58
C LEU A 84 -20.60 -5.24 -1.05
N TRP A 85 -20.42 -5.60 -2.32
CA TRP A 85 -19.13 -5.75 -2.97
C TRP A 85 -19.09 -4.97 -4.28
N LEU A 86 -17.92 -4.42 -4.60
CA LEU A 86 -17.59 -3.84 -5.89
C LEU A 86 -16.70 -4.81 -6.68
N LYS A 87 -16.97 -4.98 -7.97
CA LYS A 87 -16.20 -5.82 -8.89
C LYS A 87 -15.69 -4.99 -10.06
N ILE A 88 -14.39 -5.09 -10.31
CA ILE A 88 -13.70 -4.47 -11.45
C ILE A 88 -12.95 -5.59 -12.19
N PRO A 89 -13.45 -6.08 -13.34
CA PRO A 89 -12.80 -7.16 -14.08
C PRO A 89 -11.45 -6.75 -14.68
N SER A 90 -10.45 -7.63 -14.54
CA SER A 90 -9.05 -7.37 -14.95
C SER A 90 -8.85 -7.22 -16.47
N THR A 91 -9.74 -7.78 -17.29
CA THR A 91 -9.59 -7.80 -18.76
C THR A 91 -10.09 -6.55 -19.45
N LYS A 92 -10.90 -5.74 -18.75
CA LYS A 92 -11.49 -4.50 -19.26
C LYS A 92 -11.71 -3.56 -18.07
N HIS A 93 -10.73 -2.70 -17.78
CA HIS A 93 -10.88 -1.56 -16.86
C HIS A 93 -12.04 -0.59 -17.24
N SER A 94 -12.82 -0.90 -18.28
CA SER A 94 -13.97 -0.17 -18.77
C SER A 94 -15.34 -0.62 -18.23
N SER A 95 -15.41 -1.67 -17.40
CA SER A 95 -16.68 -2.09 -16.80
C SER A 95 -16.53 -2.40 -15.32
N TRP A 96 -17.45 -1.95 -14.49
CA TRP A 96 -17.54 -2.31 -13.07
C TRP A 96 -19.00 -2.59 -12.71
N TYR A 97 -19.21 -3.38 -11.66
CA TYR A 97 -20.55 -3.69 -11.16
C TYR A 97 -20.55 -3.96 -9.65
N LEU A 98 -21.74 -3.88 -9.05
CA LEU A 98 -21.94 -4.20 -7.63
C LEU A 98 -22.54 -5.60 -7.49
N GLU A 99 -22.17 -6.25 -6.39
CA GLU A 99 -22.61 -7.59 -6.04
C GLU A 99 -23.03 -7.61 -4.57
N LEU A 100 -24.19 -8.19 -4.28
CA LEU A 100 -24.59 -8.53 -2.91
C LEU A 100 -24.26 -9.99 -2.65
N THR A 101 -23.55 -10.22 -1.54
CA THR A 101 -23.31 -11.56 -1.01
C THR A 101 -24.29 -11.84 0.11
N ILE A 102 -25.15 -12.82 -0.11
CA ILE A 102 -26.18 -13.25 0.83
C ILE A 102 -25.63 -14.44 1.61
N PRO A 103 -25.77 -14.45 2.95
CA PRO A 103 -25.22 -15.52 3.77
C PRO A 103 -25.86 -16.87 3.42
N PRO A 104 -25.13 -17.97 3.65
CA PRO A 104 -25.67 -19.30 3.41
C PRO A 104 -26.84 -19.61 4.36
N CYS A 105 -27.73 -20.50 3.95
CA CYS A 105 -28.78 -21.06 4.78
C CYS A 105 -28.81 -22.58 4.66
N ARG A 106 -29.52 -23.24 5.59
CA ARG A 106 -29.82 -24.66 5.42
C ARG A 106 -30.80 -24.82 4.27
N GLU A 107 -30.71 -25.97 3.59
CA GLU A 107 -31.64 -26.29 2.51
C GLU A 107 -33.07 -26.26 3.04
N SER A 108 -33.93 -25.50 2.36
CA SER A 108 -35.34 -25.35 2.73
C SER A 108 -36.20 -25.17 1.49
N ASP A 109 -37.45 -25.63 1.55
CA ASP A 109 -38.46 -25.47 0.50
C ASP A 109 -39.04 -24.04 0.54
N ALA A 110 -38.18 -23.05 0.31
CA ALA A 110 -38.54 -21.64 0.34
C ALA A 110 -37.75 -20.84 -0.69
N THR A 111 -38.29 -19.67 -1.01
CA THR A 111 -37.56 -18.66 -1.77
C THR A 111 -37.48 -17.36 -1.00
N VAL A 112 -36.37 -16.64 -1.19
CA VAL A 112 -36.15 -15.30 -0.66
C VAL A 112 -36.16 -14.31 -1.81
N THR A 113 -36.92 -13.22 -1.67
CA THR A 113 -36.94 -12.14 -2.67
C THR A 113 -36.24 -10.92 -2.12
N ILE A 114 -35.27 -10.41 -2.88
CA ILE A 114 -34.38 -9.32 -2.49
C ILE A 114 -34.56 -8.16 -3.46
N ASP A 115 -34.71 -6.96 -2.94
CA ASP A 115 -34.61 -5.71 -3.68
C ASP A 115 -33.12 -5.39 -3.90
N VAL A 116 -32.67 -5.49 -5.13
CA VAL A 116 -31.29 -5.27 -5.56
C VAL A 116 -31.10 -3.89 -6.19
N GLY A 117 -31.92 -2.91 -5.77
CA GLY A 117 -31.82 -1.50 -6.19
C GLY A 117 -32.88 -1.12 -7.23
N GLY A 118 -34.15 -1.41 -6.93
CA GLY A 118 -35.29 -1.15 -7.81
C GLY A 118 -35.63 -2.32 -8.75
N ARG A 119 -34.85 -3.40 -8.69
CA ARG A 119 -35.13 -4.69 -9.32
C ARG A 119 -35.27 -5.75 -8.23
N PHE A 120 -36.25 -6.65 -8.37
CA PHE A 120 -36.40 -7.77 -7.45
C PHE A 120 -35.73 -9.02 -8.00
N GLN A 121 -35.03 -9.75 -7.12
CA GLN A 121 -34.41 -11.02 -7.44
C GLN A 121 -34.85 -12.08 -6.45
N THR A 122 -35.45 -13.15 -6.96
CA THR A 122 -35.91 -14.30 -6.17
C THR A 122 -34.87 -15.41 -6.24
N LEU A 123 -34.52 -15.96 -5.09
CA LEU A 123 -33.52 -17.01 -4.93
C LEU A 123 -34.13 -18.22 -4.24
N ASP A 124 -33.83 -19.40 -4.77
CA ASP A 124 -34.18 -20.68 -4.15
C ASP A 124 -33.24 -20.98 -2.98
N MET A 125 -33.80 -21.18 -1.79
CA MET A 125 -33.05 -21.46 -0.56
C MET A 125 -32.47 -22.89 -0.52
N LYS A 126 -32.91 -23.81 -1.41
CA LYS A 126 -32.27 -25.13 -1.57
C LYS A 126 -30.82 -25.03 -2.04
N GLY A 127 -30.52 -24.05 -2.90
CA GLY A 127 -29.20 -23.87 -3.49
C GLY A 127 -28.25 -22.98 -2.67
N MET A 128 -28.63 -22.62 -1.44
CA MET A 128 -27.94 -21.61 -0.62
C MET A 128 -27.05 -22.21 0.50
N SER A 129 -26.58 -23.44 0.32
CA SER A 129 -25.59 -24.05 1.24
C SER A 129 -24.24 -23.32 1.26
N LYS A 130 -23.96 -22.51 0.24
CA LYS A 130 -22.84 -21.55 0.15
C LYS A 130 -23.36 -20.12 0.00
N PRO A 131 -22.56 -19.08 0.33
CA PRO A 131 -22.95 -17.70 0.10
C PRO A 131 -23.41 -17.47 -1.34
N ARG A 132 -24.59 -16.86 -1.52
CA ARG A 132 -25.17 -16.62 -2.85
C ARG A 132 -24.86 -15.20 -3.28
N ARG A 133 -24.43 -15.03 -4.54
CA ARG A 133 -24.08 -13.74 -5.12
C ARG A 133 -25.15 -13.28 -6.08
N VAL A 134 -25.53 -12.01 -6.00
CA VAL A 134 -26.48 -11.38 -6.93
C VAL A 134 -25.97 -10.01 -7.36
N THR A 135 -26.10 -9.69 -8.64
CA THR A 135 -25.75 -8.36 -9.16
C THR A 135 -26.74 -7.31 -8.66
N ALA A 136 -26.22 -6.20 -8.14
CA ALA A 136 -26.99 -5.07 -7.64
C ALA A 136 -26.84 -3.83 -8.51
N GLU A 137 -27.89 -3.02 -8.53
CA GLU A 137 -27.89 -1.70 -9.17
C GLU A 137 -27.37 -0.63 -8.22
N PRO A 138 -26.57 0.33 -8.69
CA PRO A 138 -26.04 1.38 -7.83
C PRO A 138 -27.15 2.35 -7.41
N VAL A 139 -27.57 2.24 -6.15
CA VAL A 139 -28.63 3.05 -5.52
C VAL A 139 -28.18 3.60 -4.17
N THR A 140 -28.91 4.59 -3.67
CA THR A 140 -28.69 5.21 -2.36
C THR A 140 -29.56 4.61 -1.27
N GLU A 141 -30.68 4.02 -1.66
CA GLU A 141 -31.64 3.33 -0.82
C GLU A 141 -31.11 1.94 -0.44
N SER A 142 -31.28 1.53 0.82
CA SER A 142 -30.81 0.23 1.30
C SER A 142 -31.36 -0.93 0.48
N TYR A 143 -30.49 -1.88 0.15
CA TYR A 143 -30.91 -3.18 -0.38
C TYR A 143 -31.58 -3.96 0.73
N ARG A 144 -32.60 -4.75 0.41
CA ARG A 144 -33.38 -5.43 1.46
C ARG A 144 -34.02 -6.73 1.03
N ILE A 145 -34.19 -7.63 1.98
CA ILE A 145 -35.06 -8.79 1.83
C ILE A 145 -36.50 -8.33 1.97
N VAL A 146 -37.26 -8.45 0.88
CA VAL A 146 -38.65 -7.98 0.78
C VAL A 146 -39.60 -9.02 1.32
N SER A 147 -39.39 -10.30 0.98
CA SER A 147 -40.30 -11.37 1.36
C SER A 147 -39.63 -12.74 1.34
N PHE A 148 -40.26 -13.66 2.05
CA PHE A 148 -40.01 -15.10 1.96
C PHE A 148 -41.30 -15.77 1.49
N THR A 149 -41.19 -16.79 0.65
CA THR A 149 -42.33 -17.65 0.27
C THR A 149 -41.98 -19.10 0.54
N GLY A 150 -42.95 -19.90 0.98
CA GLY A 150 -42.73 -21.29 1.41
C GLY A 150 -42.37 -21.41 2.89
N THR A 151 -41.55 -22.39 3.25
CA THR A 151 -41.13 -22.66 4.63
C THR A 151 -39.62 -22.40 4.80
N PRO A 152 -39.21 -21.15 5.08
CA PRO A 152 -37.80 -20.78 5.11
C PRO A 152 -37.10 -21.38 6.33
N ASP A 153 -35.80 -21.61 6.22
CA ASP A 153 -34.93 -21.98 7.34
C ASP A 153 -35.13 -20.97 8.50
N PRO A 154 -35.64 -21.41 9.67
CA PRO A 154 -35.90 -20.53 10.80
C PRO A 154 -34.64 -19.85 11.34
N GLN A 155 -33.47 -20.48 11.20
CA GLN A 155 -32.20 -19.88 11.63
C GLN A 155 -31.83 -18.71 10.73
N PHE A 156 -31.93 -18.88 9.42
CA PHE A 156 -31.73 -17.80 8.46
C PHE A 156 -32.79 -16.70 8.60
N PHE A 157 -34.07 -17.07 8.66
CA PHE A 157 -35.19 -16.11 8.70
C PHE A 157 -35.13 -15.15 9.90
N ASN A 158 -34.74 -15.66 11.08
CA ASN A 158 -34.62 -14.88 12.31
C ASN A 158 -33.21 -14.29 12.49
N GLY A 159 -32.20 -14.93 11.91
CA GLY A 159 -30.80 -14.59 12.10
C GLY A 159 -30.22 -13.69 11.01
N VAL A 160 -30.92 -13.40 9.91
CA VAL A 160 -30.39 -12.53 8.85
C VAL A 160 -30.81 -11.07 9.02
N GLU A 161 -29.87 -10.15 8.88
CA GLU A 161 -30.20 -8.72 8.75
C GLU A 161 -30.99 -8.49 7.46
N ARG A 162 -32.15 -7.85 7.59
CA ARG A 162 -33.10 -7.64 6.49
C ARG A 162 -32.65 -6.56 5.52
N GLU A 163 -31.77 -5.68 5.96
CA GLU A 163 -31.31 -4.51 5.20
C GLU A 163 -29.79 -4.50 5.10
N CYS A 164 -29.29 -4.10 3.95
CA CYS A 164 -27.89 -3.85 3.66
C CYS A 164 -27.77 -2.40 3.23
N GLN A 165 -26.92 -1.64 3.93
CA GLN A 165 -26.71 -0.25 3.59
C GLN A 165 -26.14 -0.14 2.16
N ALA A 166 -26.77 0.70 1.35
CA ALA A 166 -26.36 0.94 -0.02
C ALA A 166 -25.28 2.03 -0.11
N LEU A 167 -25.16 2.67 -1.28
CA LEU A 167 -24.17 3.71 -1.50
C LEU A 167 -24.57 5.01 -0.80
N LYS A 168 -23.59 5.84 -0.46
CA LYS A 168 -23.86 7.15 0.14
C LYS A 168 -24.54 8.07 -0.87
N ALA A 169 -25.56 8.80 -0.39
CA ALA A 169 -26.23 9.82 -1.19
C ALA A 169 -25.35 11.04 -1.45
N PHE A 170 -24.48 11.37 -0.49
CA PHE A 170 -23.48 12.42 -0.58
C PHE A 170 -22.15 11.89 -0.05
N GLY A 171 -21.06 12.18 -0.78
CA GLY A 171 -19.75 11.63 -0.50
C GLY A 171 -19.53 10.24 -1.11
N ALA A 172 -18.34 9.70 -0.93
CA ALA A 172 -17.95 8.40 -1.48
C ALA A 172 -18.21 7.25 -0.51
N THR A 173 -18.76 6.16 -1.04
CA THR A 173 -18.63 4.83 -0.45
C THR A 173 -17.28 4.28 -0.85
N VAL A 174 -16.49 3.88 0.16
CA VAL A 174 -15.12 3.40 -0.03
C VAL A 174 -15.11 1.89 0.05
N PHE A 175 -14.42 1.26 -0.88
CA PHE A 175 -14.23 -0.19 -0.92
C PHE A 175 -12.75 -0.53 -0.81
N SER A 176 -12.46 -1.48 0.06
CA SER A 176 -11.12 -2.01 0.31
C SER A 176 -10.97 -3.35 -0.37
N PRO A 177 -9.76 -3.66 -0.89
CA PRO A 177 -9.51 -4.97 -1.43
C PRO A 177 -9.62 -6.03 -0.33
N THR A 178 -10.09 -7.22 -0.69
CA THR A 178 -10.34 -8.30 0.26
C THR A 178 -9.48 -9.51 -0.09
N PRO A 179 -8.76 -10.09 0.88
CA PRO A 179 -7.64 -10.97 0.58
C PRO A 179 -7.98 -12.39 0.12
N SER A 180 -9.25 -12.80 0.01
CA SER A 180 -9.58 -14.19 -0.33
C SER A 180 -9.66 -14.42 -1.85
N SER A 181 -8.88 -15.38 -2.36
CA SER A 181 -8.88 -15.84 -3.76
C SER A 181 -10.26 -16.28 -4.27
N GLU A 182 -11.16 -16.75 -3.39
CA GLU A 182 -12.52 -17.14 -3.75
C GLU A 182 -13.47 -15.94 -3.99
N ARG A 183 -13.12 -14.75 -3.52
CA ARG A 183 -13.95 -13.52 -3.58
C ARG A 183 -13.19 -12.38 -4.26
N GLN A 184 -12.76 -12.57 -5.52
CA GLN A 184 -12.22 -11.48 -6.35
C GLN A 184 -13.14 -10.24 -6.30
N GLY A 185 -12.75 -9.15 -5.64
CA GLY A 185 -13.57 -7.94 -5.48
C GLY A 185 -13.16 -7.06 -4.31
N PHE A 186 -13.91 -5.97 -4.10
CA PHE A 186 -13.68 -5.01 -3.02
C PHE A 186 -14.89 -4.97 -2.09
N SER A 187 -14.67 -5.10 -0.79
CA SER A 187 -15.70 -4.99 0.24
C SER A 187 -15.81 -3.56 0.77
N VAL A 188 -16.96 -3.15 1.28
CA VAL A 188 -17.11 -1.83 1.91
C VAL A 188 -16.10 -1.65 3.04
N SER A 189 -15.33 -0.56 2.99
CA SER A 189 -14.33 -0.24 3.99
C SER A 189 -14.95 0.35 5.25
N LYS A 190 -14.27 0.14 6.37
CA LYS A 190 -14.60 0.74 7.69
C LYS A 190 -13.68 1.89 8.08
N GLU A 191 -12.56 2.06 7.38
CA GLU A 191 -11.54 3.08 7.65
C GLU A 191 -10.74 3.40 6.38
N ILE A 192 -10.05 4.53 6.38
CA ILE A 192 -9.03 4.86 5.38
C ILE A 192 -7.66 4.61 6.00
N ARG A 193 -6.87 3.74 5.39
CA ARG A 193 -5.51 3.46 5.86
C ARG A 193 -4.51 4.22 5.02
N LEU A 194 -3.49 4.77 5.66
CA LEU A 194 -2.33 5.34 4.97
C LEU A 194 -1.54 4.23 4.25
N ASN A 195 -0.79 4.61 3.21
CA ASN A 195 -0.04 3.71 2.32
C ASN A 195 -0.90 2.57 1.73
N SER A 196 -2.18 2.84 1.46
CA SER A 196 -3.14 1.86 0.96
C SER A 196 -3.94 2.45 -0.18
N SER A 197 -4.43 1.57 -1.05
CA SER A 197 -5.28 1.95 -2.16
C SER A 197 -6.72 1.51 -1.91
N PHE A 198 -7.67 2.27 -2.44
CA PHE A 198 -9.11 2.04 -2.26
C PHE A 198 -9.86 2.33 -3.56
N ALA A 199 -11.04 1.75 -3.71
CA ALA A 199 -11.99 2.18 -4.74
C ALA A 199 -13.04 3.10 -4.10
N MET A 200 -13.24 4.28 -4.69
CA MET A 200 -14.24 5.26 -4.26
C MET A 200 -15.36 5.34 -5.27
N LEU A 201 -16.59 5.11 -4.81
CA LEU A 201 -17.81 5.20 -5.63
C LEU A 201 -18.75 6.26 -5.05
N TRP A 202 -19.13 7.26 -5.86
CA TRP A 202 -19.99 8.35 -5.43
C TRP A 202 -20.92 8.84 -6.55
N ALA A 203 -22.03 9.47 -6.17
CA ALA A 203 -22.92 10.16 -7.11
C ALA A 203 -22.85 11.69 -6.96
N LEU A 204 -22.69 12.19 -5.73
CA LEU A 204 -22.61 13.61 -5.43
C LEU A 204 -21.48 13.90 -4.45
N PRO A 205 -20.80 15.06 -4.60
CA PRO A 205 -20.92 16.01 -5.72
C PRO A 205 -20.37 15.45 -7.05
N SER A 206 -20.85 15.98 -8.17
CA SER A 206 -20.43 15.56 -9.52
C SER A 206 -19.04 16.06 -9.91
N SER A 207 -18.57 17.12 -9.25
CA SER A 207 -17.20 17.62 -9.35
C SER A 207 -16.55 17.49 -7.99
N VAL A 208 -15.44 16.75 -7.95
CA VAL A 208 -14.66 16.49 -6.75
C VAL A 208 -13.23 16.90 -7.05
N ILE A 209 -12.68 17.78 -6.22
CA ILE A 209 -11.27 18.15 -6.26
C ILE A 209 -10.58 17.31 -5.20
N PHE A 210 -9.76 16.37 -5.66
CA PHE A 210 -8.96 15.54 -4.76
C PHE A 210 -7.75 16.34 -4.26
N PRO A 211 -7.32 16.13 -2.99
CA PRO A 211 -6.05 16.63 -2.51
C PRO A 211 -4.89 16.17 -3.41
N GLU A 212 -3.92 17.06 -3.66
CA GLU A 212 -2.80 16.82 -4.58
C GLU A 212 -1.92 15.64 -4.14
N GLU A 213 -1.89 15.33 -2.85
CA GLU A 213 -1.11 14.22 -2.30
C GLU A 213 -1.72 12.85 -2.63
N ILE A 214 -3.00 12.78 -3.01
CA ILE A 214 -3.71 11.54 -3.30
C ILE A 214 -3.58 11.24 -4.79
N THR A 215 -3.04 10.07 -5.13
CA THR A 215 -3.02 9.61 -6.52
C THR A 215 -4.40 9.07 -6.91
N VAL A 216 -4.93 9.51 -8.05
CA VAL A 216 -6.29 9.17 -8.50
C VAL A 216 -6.27 8.62 -9.92
N ASP A 217 -6.75 7.39 -10.08
CA ASP A 217 -7.00 6.76 -11.37
C ASP A 217 -8.52 6.64 -11.59
N SER A 218 -9.08 7.54 -12.39
CA SER A 218 -10.52 7.53 -12.69
C SER A 218 -10.90 6.37 -13.63
N LEU A 219 -11.98 5.68 -13.28
CA LEU A 219 -12.55 4.58 -14.06
C LEU A 219 -13.78 5.06 -14.85
N THR A 220 -14.34 4.18 -15.70
CA THR A 220 -15.51 4.52 -16.52
C THR A 220 -16.73 4.83 -15.64
N ASN A 221 -17.33 6.00 -15.84
CA ASN A 221 -18.54 6.41 -15.13
C ASN A 221 -19.77 5.61 -15.61
N ARG A 222 -20.74 5.39 -14.71
CA ARG A 222 -22.03 4.73 -15.03
C ARG A 222 -23.19 5.65 -14.68
N GLY A 223 -23.69 6.38 -15.68
CA GLY A 223 -24.74 7.38 -15.47
C GLY A 223 -24.25 8.49 -14.55
N LYS A 224 -24.93 8.70 -13.42
CA LYS A 224 -24.54 9.67 -12.38
C LYS A 224 -23.44 9.18 -11.42
N TRP A 225 -23.03 7.92 -11.55
CA TRP A 225 -22.07 7.31 -10.62
C TRP A 225 -20.64 7.42 -11.16
N HIS A 226 -19.78 7.94 -10.32
CA HIS A 226 -18.36 8.13 -10.55
C HIS A 226 -17.56 7.10 -9.76
N LEU A 227 -16.55 6.51 -10.39
CA LEU A 227 -15.67 5.54 -9.77
C LEU A 227 -14.22 5.93 -9.99
N ALA A 228 -13.43 5.95 -8.93
CA ALA A 228 -11.99 6.15 -9.02
C ALA A 228 -11.26 5.20 -8.09
N MET A 229 -10.09 4.74 -8.53
CA MET A 229 -9.11 4.13 -7.66
C MET A 229 -8.25 5.23 -7.07
N ILE A 230 -8.08 5.22 -5.77
CA ILE A 230 -7.23 6.18 -5.08
C ILE A 230 -6.10 5.45 -4.36
N THR A 231 -4.94 6.08 -4.27
CA THR A 231 -3.83 5.64 -3.43
C THR A 231 -3.50 6.73 -2.43
N VAL A 232 -3.65 6.41 -1.15
CA VAL A 232 -3.34 7.31 -0.05
C VAL A 232 -1.88 7.07 0.36
N PRO A 233 -1.01 8.11 0.32
CA PRO A 233 0.40 7.95 0.67
C PRO A 233 0.59 7.68 2.18
N SER A 234 1.83 7.42 2.60
CA SER A 234 2.20 7.21 4.00
C SER A 234 2.08 8.48 4.86
N HIS A 235 2.10 9.65 4.23
CA HIS A 235 1.96 10.96 4.87
C HIS A 235 1.02 11.83 4.05
N ILE A 236 0.02 12.41 4.73
CA ILE A 236 -0.93 13.36 4.13
C ILE A 236 -1.03 14.60 5.03
N SER A 237 -1.39 15.73 4.44
CA SER A 237 -1.66 16.97 5.17
C SER A 237 -2.90 16.84 6.07
N ILE A 238 -3.05 17.78 7.01
CA ILE A 238 -4.23 17.85 7.87
C ILE A 238 -5.47 18.15 7.02
N GLU A 239 -5.32 18.99 6.01
CA GLU A 239 -6.34 19.36 5.03
C GLU A 239 -6.82 18.13 4.26
N ALA A 240 -5.91 17.31 3.74
CA ALA A 240 -6.25 16.06 3.04
C ALA A 240 -6.93 15.05 3.98
N THR A 241 -6.51 15.00 5.26
CA THR A 241 -7.13 14.13 6.28
C THR A 241 -8.57 14.55 6.56
N ILE A 242 -8.83 15.85 6.77
CA ILE A 242 -10.17 16.40 6.99
C ILE A 242 -11.03 16.14 5.76
N TRP A 243 -10.50 16.41 4.57
CA TRP A 243 -11.21 16.20 3.32
C TRP A 243 -11.63 14.73 3.15
N LEU A 244 -10.72 13.77 3.41
CA LEU A 244 -11.04 12.34 3.35
C LEU A 244 -12.15 11.99 4.32
N LYS A 245 -12.09 12.50 5.55
CA LYS A 245 -13.09 12.25 6.58
C LYS A 245 -14.45 12.86 6.22
N GLU A 246 -14.49 14.07 5.68
CA GLU A 246 -15.73 14.72 5.27
C GLU A 246 -16.36 14.04 4.03
N PHE A 247 -15.54 13.73 3.03
CA PHE A 247 -16.01 13.14 1.79
C PHE A 247 -16.40 11.66 1.94
N THR A 248 -15.73 10.91 2.82
CA THR A 248 -15.97 9.47 2.99
C THR A 248 -16.69 9.12 4.29
N GLY A 249 -16.77 10.02 5.27
CA GLY A 249 -17.26 9.73 6.61
C GLY A 249 -16.44 8.69 7.39
N LEU A 250 -15.22 8.38 6.96
CA LEU A 250 -14.34 7.39 7.58
C LEU A 250 -13.16 8.06 8.28
N GLU A 251 -12.70 7.46 9.37
CA GLU A 251 -11.48 7.90 10.04
C GLU A 251 -10.24 7.47 9.25
N VAL A 252 -9.21 8.31 9.29
CA VAL A 252 -7.89 7.98 8.75
C VAL A 252 -7.07 7.31 9.84
N SER A 253 -6.74 6.04 9.63
CA SER A 253 -5.95 5.19 10.52
C SER A 253 -4.49 5.14 10.08
N HIS A 254 -3.59 4.89 11.04
CA HIS A 254 -2.15 4.74 10.79
C HIS A 254 -1.85 3.57 9.83
N SER A 255 -0.72 3.69 9.12
CA SER A 255 -0.22 2.63 8.24
C SER A 255 -0.04 1.31 8.99
N VAL A 256 -0.56 0.22 8.42
CA VAL A 256 -0.20 -1.15 8.79
C VAL A 256 1.04 -1.57 8.00
N PRO A 257 1.78 -2.61 8.45
CA PRO A 257 2.85 -3.20 7.66
C PRO A 257 2.36 -3.49 6.25
N SER A 258 3.10 -3.04 5.24
CA SER A 258 2.78 -3.25 3.84
C SER A 258 3.93 -3.94 3.14
N ILE A 259 3.58 -4.75 2.14
CA ILE A 259 4.53 -5.44 1.26
C ILE A 259 4.50 -4.70 -0.07
N ASN A 260 5.65 -4.17 -0.47
CA ASN A 260 5.82 -3.40 -1.69
C ASN A 260 6.78 -4.13 -2.63
N VAL A 261 6.48 -4.14 -3.93
CA VAL A 261 7.43 -4.59 -4.94
C VAL A 261 8.29 -3.40 -5.35
N ILE A 262 9.59 -3.53 -5.14
CA ILE A 262 10.59 -2.52 -5.51
C ILE A 262 11.11 -2.80 -6.91
N TRP A 263 11.33 -4.08 -7.21
CA TRP A 263 11.83 -4.52 -8.52
C TRP A 263 11.19 -5.84 -8.93
N PRO A 264 10.82 -6.05 -10.21
CA PRO A 264 10.84 -5.06 -11.29
C PRO A 264 9.83 -3.94 -11.03
N PHE A 265 10.07 -2.76 -11.62
CA PHE A 265 9.13 -1.65 -11.48
C PHE A 265 7.72 -2.10 -11.90
N VAL A 266 6.74 -1.87 -11.04
CA VAL A 266 5.35 -2.26 -11.30
C VAL A 266 4.79 -1.36 -12.40
N THR A 267 4.78 -1.86 -13.63
CA THR A 267 4.26 -1.13 -14.80
C THR A 267 2.75 -1.27 -14.96
N ARG A 268 2.14 -2.32 -14.38
CA ARG A 268 0.69 -2.58 -14.41
C ARG A 268 0.19 -3.20 -13.11
N ARG A 269 -0.93 -2.69 -12.59
CA ARG A 269 -1.71 -3.32 -11.52
C ARG A 269 -2.99 -3.89 -12.13
N SER A 270 -3.21 -5.21 -12.05
CA SER A 270 -4.48 -5.81 -12.52
C SER A 270 -5.62 -5.49 -11.55
N ASN A 271 -5.31 -5.46 -10.25
CA ASN A 271 -6.16 -4.97 -9.18
C ASN A 271 -5.29 -4.41 -8.03
N LEU A 272 -5.86 -4.09 -6.87
CA LEU A 272 -5.12 -3.46 -5.76
C LEU A 272 -4.17 -4.40 -5.01
N ASP A 273 -4.42 -5.70 -5.02
CA ASP A 273 -3.60 -6.69 -4.31
C ASP A 273 -2.73 -7.50 -5.26
N GLU A 274 -3.15 -7.66 -6.51
CA GLU A 274 -2.45 -8.38 -7.56
C GLU A 274 -1.60 -7.42 -8.39
N ILE A 275 -0.29 -7.61 -8.23
CA ILE A 275 0.72 -6.95 -9.04
C ILE A 275 1.06 -7.89 -10.18
N VAL A 276 0.84 -7.44 -11.41
CA VAL A 276 1.25 -8.19 -12.59
C VAL A 276 2.68 -7.80 -12.92
N LEU A 277 3.59 -8.76 -12.79
CA LEU A 277 5.00 -8.58 -13.10
C LEU A 277 5.29 -9.17 -14.48
N GLU A 278 6.14 -8.48 -15.24
CA GLU A 278 6.78 -9.09 -16.41
C GLU A 278 7.72 -10.22 -15.95
N ARG A 279 7.95 -11.22 -16.80
CA ARG A 279 8.78 -12.40 -16.47
C ARG A 279 10.15 -11.94 -15.95
N THR A 280 10.39 -12.17 -14.67
CA THR A 280 11.64 -11.84 -13.98
C THR A 280 12.16 -13.05 -13.23
N ASN A 281 13.48 -13.15 -13.13
CA ASN A 281 14.14 -14.19 -12.34
C ASN A 281 14.24 -13.80 -10.86
N GLU A 282 14.02 -12.53 -10.52
CA GLU A 282 14.12 -12.00 -9.17
C GLU A 282 13.10 -10.88 -8.96
N VAL A 283 12.44 -10.90 -7.80
CA VAL A 283 11.54 -9.87 -7.33
C VAL A 283 12.10 -9.32 -6.02
N LEU A 284 12.44 -8.04 -6.00
CA LEU A 284 12.84 -7.35 -4.78
C LEU A 284 11.58 -6.79 -4.09
N LEU A 285 11.37 -7.22 -2.85
CA LEU A 285 10.27 -6.82 -2.00
C LEU A 285 10.79 -5.91 -0.89
N GLY A 286 10.07 -4.83 -0.62
CA GLY A 286 10.24 -3.99 0.56
C GLY A 286 9.11 -4.23 1.54
N ILE A 287 9.43 -4.27 2.83
CA ILE A 287 8.45 -4.20 3.90
C ILE A 287 8.60 -2.87 4.61
N ASP A 288 7.56 -2.06 4.55
CA ASP A 288 7.49 -0.77 5.25
C ASP A 288 6.67 -0.87 6.53
N HIS A 289 6.94 0.04 7.47
CA HIS A 289 6.12 0.26 8.68
C HIS A 289 5.95 -0.98 9.59
N LEU A 290 7.01 -1.80 9.70
CA LEU A 290 7.07 -2.89 10.68
C LEU A 290 6.96 -2.33 12.12
N PRO A 291 5.97 -2.76 12.95
CA PRO A 291 5.79 -2.24 14.29
C PRO A 291 6.99 -2.54 15.19
N HIS A 292 7.55 -1.50 15.79
CA HIS A 292 8.74 -1.57 16.66
C HIS A 292 8.50 -2.29 18.02
N HIS A 293 7.25 -2.52 18.44
CA HIS A 293 6.92 -3.05 19.77
C HIS A 293 6.97 -4.59 19.87
N GLN A 294 7.35 -5.09 21.05
CA GLN A 294 7.52 -6.53 21.39
C GLN A 294 6.33 -7.46 21.05
N GLN A 295 5.12 -6.93 20.81
CA GLN A 295 3.98 -7.71 20.28
C GLN A 295 4.21 -8.22 18.84
N SER A 296 5.18 -7.67 18.09
CA SER A 296 5.56 -8.11 16.74
C SER A 296 6.48 -9.32 16.69
N ALA A 297 6.91 -9.85 17.85
CA ALA A 297 7.82 -11.00 17.94
C ALA A 297 7.31 -12.32 17.32
N ARG A 298 6.06 -12.34 16.81
CA ARG A 298 5.46 -13.49 16.13
C ARG A 298 5.05 -13.24 14.67
N LYS A 299 5.22 -12.03 14.12
CA LYS A 299 4.84 -11.77 12.72
C LYS A 299 5.82 -12.44 11.77
N ARG A 300 5.32 -13.42 11.01
CA ARG A 300 6.08 -14.10 9.94
C ARG A 300 5.60 -13.61 8.60
N LEU A 301 6.51 -13.21 7.71
CA LEU A 301 6.17 -13.08 6.30
C LEU A 301 6.14 -14.49 5.70
N LYS A 302 5.08 -14.81 4.98
CA LYS A 302 4.91 -16.04 4.21
C LYS A 302 4.79 -15.71 2.73
N ALA A 303 5.41 -16.54 1.92
CA ALA A 303 5.22 -16.59 0.48
C ALA A 303 4.69 -17.98 0.12
N ILE A 304 3.46 -18.06 -0.40
CA ILE A 304 2.82 -19.30 -0.79
C ILE A 304 2.62 -19.30 -2.31
N SER A 305 3.00 -20.42 -2.92
CA SER A 305 2.69 -20.76 -4.30
C SER A 305 1.97 -22.10 -4.35
N ALA A 306 1.59 -22.56 -5.55
CA ALA A 306 1.01 -23.89 -5.72
C ALA A 306 1.97 -25.03 -5.32
N GLU A 307 3.28 -24.80 -5.36
CA GLU A 307 4.30 -25.84 -5.19
C GLU A 307 5.05 -25.74 -3.85
N LYS A 308 5.17 -24.53 -3.31
CA LYS A 308 6.06 -24.25 -2.17
C LYS A 308 5.52 -23.16 -1.26
N GLU A 309 5.70 -23.35 0.04
CA GLU A 309 5.53 -22.34 1.08
C GLU A 309 6.91 -21.97 1.66
N LEU A 310 7.21 -20.68 1.68
CA LEU A 310 8.36 -20.10 2.35
C LEU A 310 7.87 -19.25 3.51
N SER A 311 8.57 -19.29 4.65
CA SER A 311 8.24 -18.45 5.81
C SER A 311 9.48 -17.90 6.48
N ILE A 312 9.39 -16.66 6.95
CA ILE A 312 10.47 -15.97 7.66
C ILE A 312 10.09 -15.87 9.14
N PRO A 313 10.87 -16.49 10.05
CA PRO A 313 10.41 -16.76 11.42
C PRO A 313 10.35 -15.55 12.36
N SER A 314 10.91 -14.38 12.02
CA SER A 314 10.86 -13.18 12.86
C SER A 314 11.24 -11.90 12.10
N LEU A 315 10.30 -10.94 12.03
CA LEU A 315 10.56 -9.60 11.52
C LEU A 315 10.61 -8.59 12.68
N ARG A 316 11.76 -7.96 12.87
CA ARG A 316 12.01 -6.88 13.84
C ARG A 316 12.86 -5.78 13.22
N GLY A 317 12.60 -4.53 13.60
CA GLY A 317 13.42 -3.37 13.20
C GLY A 317 12.95 -2.72 11.90
N ALA A 318 13.74 -1.73 11.45
CA ALA A 318 13.50 -0.87 10.28
C ALA A 318 13.26 -1.66 8.97
N ASP A 319 12.82 -0.94 7.93
CA ASP A 319 12.41 -1.44 6.63
C ASP A 319 13.31 -2.57 6.12
N LYS A 320 12.69 -3.66 5.67
CA LYS A 320 13.40 -4.88 5.27
C LYS A 320 13.19 -5.17 3.81
N PHE A 321 14.29 -5.48 3.14
CA PHE A 321 14.29 -5.92 1.75
C PHE A 321 14.40 -7.45 1.67
N PHE A 322 13.65 -8.06 0.77
CA PHE A 322 13.69 -9.50 0.48
C PHE A 322 13.81 -9.72 -1.02
N ALA A 323 14.73 -10.58 -1.43
CA ALA A 323 14.76 -11.12 -2.78
C ALA A 323 13.89 -12.38 -2.83
N LEU A 324 12.98 -12.44 -3.79
CA LEU A 324 12.14 -13.59 -4.09
C LEU A 324 12.48 -14.07 -5.50
N GLU A 325 12.96 -15.31 -5.59
CA GLU A 325 13.20 -16.00 -6.86
C GLU A 325 11.96 -16.83 -7.20
N PRO A 326 11.17 -16.44 -8.22
CA PRO A 326 9.88 -17.07 -8.47
C PRO A 326 9.98 -18.43 -9.18
N ASP A 327 11.16 -18.91 -9.60
CA ASP A 327 11.40 -20.25 -10.18
C ASP A 327 10.30 -20.76 -11.15
N HIS A 328 9.78 -19.86 -12.01
CA HIS A 328 8.72 -20.11 -13.01
C HIS A 328 7.26 -20.19 -12.51
N LEU A 329 6.99 -19.85 -11.25
CA LEU A 329 5.65 -19.86 -10.66
C LEU A 329 4.77 -18.73 -11.22
N GLU A 330 3.52 -19.05 -11.55
CA GLU A 330 2.57 -18.09 -12.13
C GLU A 330 2.00 -17.11 -11.10
N LEU A 331 1.75 -17.59 -9.89
CA LEU A 331 1.07 -16.83 -8.85
C LEU A 331 1.71 -17.10 -7.49
N ILE A 332 2.12 -16.02 -6.81
CA ILE A 332 2.70 -16.08 -5.47
C ILE A 332 1.90 -15.16 -4.55
N ALA A 333 1.36 -15.73 -3.47
CA ALA A 333 0.68 -15.00 -2.41
C ALA A 333 1.67 -14.65 -1.30
N LEU A 334 1.81 -13.36 -1.00
CA LEU A 334 2.63 -12.81 0.07
C LEU A 334 1.74 -12.26 1.18
N PHE A 335 1.98 -12.66 2.43
CA PHE A 335 1.19 -12.19 3.56
C PHE A 335 1.91 -12.30 4.90
N PHE A 336 1.45 -11.51 5.88
CA PHE A 336 1.88 -11.67 7.26
C PHE A 336 1.01 -12.69 8.00
N ASP A 337 1.62 -13.48 8.87
CA ASP A 337 0.98 -14.50 9.71
C ASP A 337 0.24 -13.87 10.92
N ASP A 338 -0.54 -12.83 10.67
CA ASP A 338 -1.38 -12.12 11.64
C ASP A 338 -2.76 -11.81 11.04
N ASP A 339 -3.74 -11.48 11.89
CA ASP A 339 -5.08 -11.06 11.47
C ASP A 339 -5.10 -9.69 10.75
N SER A 340 -3.95 -9.16 10.31
CA SER A 340 -3.82 -7.80 9.79
C SER A 340 -4.35 -7.61 8.37
N ASN A 341 -4.84 -8.68 7.70
CA ASN A 341 -5.37 -8.64 6.34
C ASN A 341 -4.39 -8.05 5.31
N THR A 342 -3.08 -8.03 5.58
CA THR A 342 -2.08 -7.60 4.59
C THR A 342 -1.73 -8.77 3.69
N HIS A 343 -2.37 -8.83 2.52
CA HIS A 343 -2.06 -9.79 1.48
C HIS A 343 -1.68 -9.06 0.19
N ARG A 344 -0.69 -9.60 -0.52
CA ARG A 344 -0.31 -9.20 -1.86
C ARG A 344 -0.19 -10.44 -2.72
N TYR A 345 -0.71 -10.38 -3.93
CA TYR A 345 -0.59 -11.41 -4.94
C TYR A 345 0.39 -10.91 -6.01
N LEU A 346 1.36 -11.73 -6.37
CA LEU A 346 2.25 -11.49 -7.50
C LEU A 346 1.84 -12.44 -8.60
N SER A 347 1.45 -11.89 -9.74
CA SER A 347 1.06 -12.63 -10.93
C SER A 347 2.13 -12.41 -11.99
N ILE A 348 2.80 -13.46 -12.44
CA ILE A 348 3.91 -13.36 -13.38
C ILE A 348 3.38 -13.73 -14.77
N ASP A 349 3.34 -12.74 -15.67
CA ASP A 349 2.69 -12.89 -16.97
C ASP A 349 3.42 -13.91 -17.86
N LYS A 350 2.68 -14.95 -18.29
CA LYS A 350 3.16 -15.96 -19.23
C LYS A 350 3.01 -15.45 -20.66
N LYS A 351 3.89 -14.55 -21.09
CA LYS A 351 4.07 -14.37 -22.53
C LYS A 351 4.97 -15.47 -23.09
N GLU A 352 4.36 -16.58 -23.46
CA GLU A 352 4.80 -17.37 -24.61
C GLU A 352 4.46 -16.57 -25.87
N ASN A 353 5.42 -15.81 -26.40
CA ASN A 353 5.64 -15.66 -27.84
C ASN A 353 6.76 -14.66 -28.13
N ASN A 354 7.61 -15.04 -29.07
CA ASN A 354 8.74 -14.33 -29.68
C ASN A 354 8.39 -12.91 -30.21
N LEU A 355 8.22 -11.93 -29.35
CA LEU A 355 8.20 -10.52 -29.71
C LEU A 355 8.93 -9.75 -28.60
N GLU A 356 10.08 -9.18 -28.97
CA GLU A 356 10.91 -8.20 -28.25
C GLU A 356 10.60 -8.07 -26.76
N VAL A 357 11.52 -8.54 -25.90
CA VAL A 357 11.58 -8.16 -24.48
C VAL A 357 11.24 -6.68 -24.39
N PRO A 358 10.11 -6.28 -23.76
CA PRO A 358 9.82 -4.87 -23.57
C PRO A 358 11.06 -4.27 -22.91
N SER A 359 11.72 -3.30 -23.57
CA SER A 359 12.88 -2.67 -22.94
C SER A 359 12.40 -2.13 -21.60
N GLN A 360 13.11 -2.50 -20.53
CA GLN A 360 12.80 -2.01 -19.19
C GLN A 360 12.71 -0.48 -19.24
N PRO A 361 11.81 0.15 -18.46
CA PRO A 361 11.77 1.60 -18.40
C PRO A 361 13.12 2.10 -17.89
N THR A 362 13.83 2.84 -18.72
CA THR A 362 15.17 3.39 -18.43
C THR A 362 15.18 4.89 -18.64
N VAL A 363 16.03 5.57 -17.88
CA VAL A 363 16.46 6.92 -18.25
C VAL A 363 17.76 6.78 -19.02
N ASP A 364 17.76 7.26 -20.26
CA ASP A 364 18.90 7.12 -21.16
C ASP A 364 19.49 8.48 -21.51
N ILE A 365 20.81 8.53 -21.60
CA ILE A 365 21.57 9.68 -22.09
C ILE A 365 22.09 9.37 -23.50
N ALA A 366 21.86 10.31 -24.43
CA ALA A 366 22.35 10.22 -25.80
C ALA A 366 23.45 11.25 -26.05
N LEU A 367 24.57 10.76 -26.57
CA LEU A 367 25.73 11.53 -26.97
C LEU A 367 25.92 11.40 -28.49
N THR A 368 26.26 12.50 -29.15
CA THR A 368 26.43 12.54 -30.61
C THR A 368 27.76 13.18 -30.98
N ASN A 369 28.47 12.62 -31.96
CA ASN A 369 29.69 13.23 -32.51
C ASN A 369 29.41 14.05 -33.79
N ASP A 370 30.45 14.69 -34.34
CA ASP A 370 30.34 15.49 -35.56
C ASP A 370 29.98 14.65 -36.81
N GLU A 371 30.23 13.33 -36.77
CA GLU A 371 29.85 12.36 -37.82
C GLU A 371 28.38 11.89 -37.71
N LYS A 372 27.62 12.42 -36.74
CA LYS A 372 26.25 12.02 -36.39
C LYS A 372 26.11 10.58 -35.89
N ASP A 373 27.20 9.98 -35.41
CA ASP A 373 27.11 8.74 -34.64
C ASP A 373 26.51 9.03 -33.27
N ILE A 374 25.48 8.28 -32.89
CA ILE A 374 24.73 8.47 -31.64
C ILE A 374 24.98 7.28 -30.73
N GLN A 375 25.54 7.54 -29.56
CA GLN A 375 25.79 6.56 -28.51
C GLN A 375 24.80 6.79 -27.36
N ILE A 376 24.13 5.72 -26.91
CA ILE A 376 23.04 5.80 -25.93
C ILE A 376 23.34 4.86 -24.77
N PHE A 377 23.25 5.38 -23.54
CA PHE A 377 23.51 4.63 -22.32
C PHE A 377 22.39 4.85 -21.32
N SER A 378 21.96 3.79 -20.65
CA SER A 378 21.02 3.90 -19.55
C SER A 378 21.73 4.31 -18.27
N LEU A 379 21.19 5.27 -17.54
CA LEU A 379 21.82 5.81 -16.33
C LEU A 379 21.99 4.79 -15.18
N HIS A 380 21.25 3.68 -15.22
CA HIS A 380 21.34 2.63 -14.19
C HIS A 380 22.55 1.70 -14.35
N ILE A 381 23.27 1.75 -15.48
CA ILE A 381 24.46 0.89 -15.67
C ILE A 381 25.63 1.46 -14.88
N ALA A 382 26.38 0.59 -14.20
CA ALA A 382 27.48 1.01 -13.31
C ALA A 382 28.59 1.78 -14.07
N GLU A 383 28.77 1.47 -15.34
CA GLU A 383 29.79 2.08 -16.19
C GLU A 383 29.37 3.41 -16.83
N CYS A 384 28.11 3.86 -16.64
CA CYS A 384 27.54 5.01 -17.35
C CYS A 384 28.41 6.27 -17.26
N GLU A 385 28.92 6.56 -16.06
CA GLU A 385 29.75 7.73 -15.80
C GLU A 385 31.08 7.66 -16.55
N SER A 386 31.76 6.51 -16.50
CA SER A 386 33.04 6.31 -17.17
C SER A 386 32.89 6.32 -18.70
N LEU A 387 31.83 5.71 -19.23
CA LEU A 387 31.52 5.70 -20.67
C LEU A 387 31.19 7.10 -21.18
N THR A 388 30.34 7.83 -20.46
CA THR A 388 29.96 9.20 -20.81
C THR A 388 31.19 10.12 -20.79
N SER A 389 32.00 10.06 -19.73
CA SER A 389 33.22 10.86 -19.60
C SER A 389 34.23 10.56 -20.71
N ASN A 390 34.46 9.28 -21.03
CA ASN A 390 35.36 8.86 -22.11
C ASN A 390 34.89 9.34 -23.48
N LEU A 391 33.58 9.32 -23.75
CA LEU A 391 33.04 9.79 -25.03
C LEU A 391 33.10 11.31 -25.15
N LEU A 392 32.80 12.04 -24.08
CA LEU A 392 32.99 13.50 -24.04
C LEU A 392 34.46 13.88 -24.32
N GLN A 393 35.43 13.15 -23.75
CA GLN A 393 36.86 13.33 -24.05
C GLN A 393 37.21 13.02 -25.52
N ARG A 394 36.49 12.10 -26.16
CA ARG A 394 36.66 11.75 -27.58
C ARG A 394 35.90 12.69 -28.54
N GLY A 395 35.36 13.79 -28.04
CA GLY A 395 34.70 14.81 -28.86
C GLY A 395 33.21 14.57 -29.12
N TYR A 396 32.58 13.61 -28.44
CA TYR A 396 31.12 13.52 -28.44
C TYR A 396 30.53 14.68 -27.64
N ARG A 397 29.31 15.08 -27.98
CA ARG A 397 28.55 16.13 -27.31
C ARG A 397 27.23 15.56 -26.81
N PHE A 398 26.75 16.11 -25.70
CA PHE A 398 25.40 15.82 -25.21
C PHE A 398 24.35 16.14 -26.28
N SER A 399 23.42 15.22 -26.50
CA SER A 399 22.31 15.41 -27.43
C SER A 399 20.98 15.50 -26.69
N TYR A 400 20.59 14.45 -25.97
CA TYR A 400 19.33 14.46 -25.22
C TYR A 400 19.30 13.45 -24.06
N ILE A 401 18.33 13.63 -23.16
CA ILE A 401 17.90 12.62 -22.18
C ILE A 401 16.50 12.15 -22.54
N SER A 402 16.29 10.83 -22.52
CA SER A 402 14.98 10.20 -22.65
C SER A 402 14.58 9.50 -21.37
N MET A 403 13.30 9.56 -21.02
CA MET A 403 12.79 8.98 -19.79
C MET A 403 11.32 8.54 -19.90
N PRO A 404 10.86 7.59 -19.07
CA PRO A 404 9.46 7.19 -19.04
C PRO A 404 8.55 8.32 -18.53
N LYS A 405 7.27 8.26 -18.91
CA LYS A 405 6.25 9.21 -18.40
C LYS A 405 6.09 9.06 -16.87
N GLY A 406 6.13 10.18 -16.16
CA GLY A 406 5.97 10.22 -14.69
C GLY A 406 7.27 10.05 -13.91
N VAL A 407 8.41 9.83 -14.58
CA VAL A 407 9.72 9.87 -13.93
C VAL A 407 10.14 11.33 -13.76
N GLU A 408 10.65 11.64 -12.56
CA GLU A 408 11.21 12.93 -12.21
C GLU A 408 12.70 12.77 -11.88
N GLY A 409 13.50 13.75 -12.25
CA GLY A 409 14.91 13.84 -11.88
C GLY A 409 15.28 15.22 -11.41
N ARG A 410 16.55 15.39 -11.03
CA ARG A 410 17.09 16.68 -10.62
C ARG A 410 18.46 16.89 -11.24
N VAL A 411 18.72 18.11 -11.71
CA VAL A 411 20.06 18.54 -12.08
C VAL A 411 20.63 19.44 -10.99
N LYS A 412 21.84 19.15 -10.51
CA LYS A 412 22.60 20.00 -9.60
C LYS A 412 23.90 20.43 -10.28
N VAL A 413 24.33 21.65 -9.99
CA VAL A 413 25.44 22.32 -10.67
C VAL A 413 26.38 22.88 -9.62
N TYR A 414 27.64 22.44 -9.61
CA TYR A 414 28.63 22.78 -8.59
C TYR A 414 29.74 23.69 -9.14
N PRO A 415 30.15 24.75 -8.41
CA PRO A 415 29.97 24.96 -6.97
C PRO A 415 28.78 25.86 -6.57
N SER A 416 27.79 26.04 -7.45
CA SER A 416 26.66 26.96 -7.19
C SER A 416 25.83 26.52 -5.97
N GLU A 417 25.67 27.40 -4.97
CA GLU A 417 24.95 27.12 -3.72
C GLU A 417 23.41 27.12 -3.85
N ASN A 418 22.82 27.21 -5.05
CA ASN A 418 21.37 27.36 -5.17
C ASN A 418 20.69 26.34 -6.10
N THR A 419 19.79 25.57 -5.47
CA THR A 419 18.61 24.84 -5.97
C THR A 419 18.80 23.96 -7.20
N GLY A 420 18.88 22.65 -6.98
CA GLY A 420 18.75 21.68 -8.06
C GLY A 420 17.43 21.88 -8.81
N LYS A 421 17.50 21.88 -10.15
CA LYS A 421 16.33 22.09 -11.02
C LYS A 421 15.64 20.76 -11.30
N LEU A 422 14.32 20.73 -11.19
CA LEU A 422 13.52 19.54 -11.49
C LEU A 422 13.54 19.23 -12.99
N LEU A 423 13.75 17.96 -13.32
CA LEU A 423 13.73 17.39 -14.66
C LEU A 423 12.46 16.55 -14.79
N VAL A 424 11.61 16.90 -15.75
CA VAL A 424 10.35 16.18 -16.03
C VAL A 424 10.26 15.87 -17.51
N ALA A 425 9.63 14.74 -17.84
CA ALA A 425 9.35 14.34 -19.21
C ALA A 425 8.56 15.43 -19.96
N GLY A 426 8.97 15.69 -21.20
CA GLY A 426 8.24 16.51 -22.15
C GLY A 426 7.11 15.74 -22.84
N SER A 427 6.80 16.11 -24.08
CA SER A 427 5.73 15.46 -24.87
C SER A 427 6.24 14.77 -26.14
N GLU A 428 7.51 14.97 -26.49
CA GLU A 428 8.10 14.42 -27.70
C GLU A 428 8.70 13.03 -27.43
N PRO A 429 8.43 12.03 -28.29
CA PRO A 429 9.02 10.70 -28.14
C PRO A 429 10.51 10.70 -28.49
N ALA A 430 11.28 9.84 -27.82
CA ALA A 430 12.71 9.70 -28.09
C ALA A 430 12.97 8.96 -29.42
N PRO A 431 14.01 9.35 -30.19
CA PRO A 431 14.29 8.75 -31.51
C PRO A 431 14.55 7.24 -31.48
N HIS A 432 15.16 6.74 -30.40
CA HIS A 432 15.55 5.34 -30.25
C HIS A 432 14.50 4.49 -29.51
N ASN A 433 13.56 5.13 -28.80
CA ASN A 433 12.52 4.45 -28.04
C ASN A 433 11.22 5.27 -28.05
N PRO A 434 10.21 4.87 -28.85
CA PRO A 434 8.96 5.63 -28.97
C PRO A 434 8.11 5.63 -27.68
N LYS A 435 8.44 4.79 -26.69
CA LYS A 435 7.78 4.76 -25.38
C LYS A 435 8.44 5.70 -24.36
N ALA A 436 9.67 6.15 -24.62
CA ALA A 436 10.36 7.13 -23.80
C ALA A 436 10.10 8.53 -24.34
N LEU A 437 10.06 9.52 -23.45
CA LEU A 437 9.82 10.92 -23.76
C LEU A 437 11.10 11.71 -23.53
N LEU A 438 11.37 12.66 -24.40
CA LEU A 438 12.48 13.62 -24.25
C LEU A 438 12.15 14.64 -23.15
N LEU A 439 13.17 15.19 -22.52
CA LEU A 439 13.02 16.42 -21.73
C LEU A 439 12.50 17.56 -22.60
N LYS A 440 11.85 18.56 -21.99
CA LYS A 440 11.50 19.79 -22.70
C LYS A 440 12.75 20.44 -23.31
N ALA A 441 12.63 20.96 -24.54
CA ALA A 441 13.76 21.45 -25.32
C ALA A 441 14.58 22.54 -24.60
N ASP A 442 13.93 23.41 -23.83
CA ASP A 442 14.60 24.44 -23.03
C ASP A 442 15.49 23.86 -21.93
N ILE A 443 15.02 22.80 -21.24
CA ILE A 443 15.78 22.10 -20.21
C ILE A 443 16.92 21.30 -20.85
N ASN A 444 16.64 20.61 -21.95
CA ASN A 444 17.64 19.81 -22.65
C ASN A 444 18.79 20.67 -23.19
N ASN A 445 18.47 21.83 -23.78
CA ASN A 445 19.47 22.79 -24.24
C ASN A 445 20.28 23.38 -23.08
N HIS A 446 19.64 23.60 -21.92
CA HIS A 446 20.35 24.06 -20.73
C HIS A 446 21.34 23.01 -20.20
N ILE A 447 20.95 21.72 -20.17
CA ILE A 447 21.87 20.64 -19.80
C ILE A 447 23.01 20.53 -20.82
N SER A 448 22.69 20.63 -22.11
CA SER A 448 23.69 20.65 -23.17
C SER A 448 24.70 21.78 -23.00
N SER A 449 24.26 22.99 -22.62
CA SER A 449 25.16 24.12 -22.36
C SER A 449 26.02 23.86 -21.13
N LEU A 450 25.44 23.37 -20.02
CA LEU A 450 26.16 23.06 -18.80
C LEU A 450 27.25 21.99 -19.00
N ILE A 451 26.96 20.94 -19.78
CA ILE A 451 27.94 19.88 -20.08
C ILE A 451 29.02 20.37 -21.06
N SER A 452 28.68 21.30 -21.96
CA SER A 452 29.64 21.88 -22.91
C SER A 452 30.53 22.94 -22.26
N GLU A 453 30.00 23.67 -21.28
CA GLU A 453 30.70 24.65 -20.46
C GLU A 453 31.58 23.89 -19.45
N GLN A 454 32.79 23.50 -19.87
CA GLN A 454 33.82 22.76 -19.10
C GLN A 454 34.34 23.49 -17.83
N ILE A 455 33.51 24.25 -17.13
CA ILE A 455 33.84 25.06 -15.97
C ILE A 455 33.09 24.55 -14.72
N VAL A 456 32.04 23.74 -14.91
CA VAL A 456 31.08 23.40 -13.86
C VAL A 456 30.91 21.89 -13.76
N SER A 457 30.82 21.35 -12.54
CA SER A 457 30.48 19.93 -12.35
C SER A 457 28.97 19.77 -12.33
N VAL A 458 28.44 18.77 -13.03
CA VAL A 458 27.00 18.55 -13.20
C VAL A 458 26.62 17.19 -12.62
N GLU A 459 25.61 17.17 -11.76
CA GLU A 459 24.99 15.94 -11.26
C GLU A 459 23.58 15.83 -11.82
N LEU A 460 23.26 14.69 -12.43
CA LEU A 460 21.92 14.30 -12.83
C LEU A 460 21.46 13.13 -11.95
N ASP A 461 20.39 13.32 -11.19
CA ASP A 461 19.87 12.34 -10.24
C ASP A 461 18.42 11.98 -10.60
N PHE A 462 18.19 10.73 -10.98
CA PHE A 462 16.86 10.17 -11.26
C PHE A 462 16.49 9.06 -10.26
N GLY A 463 17.10 9.05 -9.08
CA GLY A 463 16.84 8.08 -8.02
C GLY A 463 17.07 6.64 -8.49
N GLY A 464 16.01 5.82 -8.44
CA GLY A 464 16.06 4.40 -8.81
C GLY A 464 16.40 4.12 -10.29
N PHE A 465 16.38 5.13 -11.16
CA PHE A 465 16.79 5.00 -12.57
C PHE A 465 18.27 5.30 -12.81
N GLY A 466 19.01 5.66 -11.75
CA GLY A 466 20.44 5.93 -11.79
C GLY A 466 20.79 7.42 -11.66
N ASN A 467 22.08 7.66 -11.51
CA ASN A 467 22.68 8.98 -11.35
C ASN A 467 23.91 9.10 -12.25
N LEU A 468 24.16 10.32 -12.73
CA LEU A 468 25.35 10.63 -13.53
C LEU A 468 26.01 11.87 -12.97
N TYR A 469 27.28 11.73 -12.59
CA TYR A 469 28.11 12.84 -12.17
C TYR A 469 29.17 13.12 -13.24
N LEU A 470 29.24 14.35 -13.73
CA LEU A 470 30.24 14.78 -14.70
C LEU A 470 31.13 15.83 -14.04
N THR A 471 32.40 15.46 -13.86
CA THR A 471 33.43 16.33 -13.30
C THR A 471 34.08 17.19 -14.37
N ASN A 472 34.54 18.38 -13.96
CA ASN A 472 35.32 19.25 -14.82
C ASN A 472 36.65 18.58 -15.23
N ALA A 473 36.87 18.42 -16.53
CA ALA A 473 38.14 17.93 -17.09
C ALA A 473 39.35 18.81 -16.74
N ARG A 474 39.17 20.12 -16.49
CA ARG A 474 40.26 21.03 -16.09
C ARG A 474 40.75 20.82 -14.66
N TYR A 475 40.03 20.08 -13.82
CA TYR A 475 40.57 19.65 -12.51
C TYR A 475 41.54 18.47 -12.64
N ASN A 476 41.52 17.76 -13.77
CA ASN A 476 42.43 16.64 -14.06
C ASN A 476 43.69 17.05 -14.87
N GLU A 477 43.83 18.33 -15.26
CA GLU A 477 45.06 18.84 -15.92
C GLU A 477 46.11 19.38 -14.94
N ASN A 478 45.83 19.36 -13.64
CA ASN A 478 46.89 19.39 -12.65
C ASN A 478 47.51 17.99 -12.54
N GLU A 479 48.25 17.60 -13.58
CA GLU A 479 49.47 16.83 -13.39
C GLU A 479 50.39 17.66 -12.48
N TYR A 480 50.12 17.63 -11.18
CA TYR A 480 51.11 17.94 -10.18
C TYR A 480 52.20 16.89 -10.33
N LYS A 481 53.29 17.34 -10.96
CA LYS A 481 54.60 16.74 -10.82
C LYS A 481 54.87 16.42 -9.36
N GLY A 482 54.75 15.14 -9.01
CA GLY A 482 55.42 14.49 -7.89
C GLY A 482 55.05 14.94 -6.49
N GLU A 483 53.86 14.59 -6.01
CA GLU A 483 53.67 14.20 -4.60
C GLU A 483 52.76 12.96 -4.55
N GLU A 484 53.12 11.97 -3.75
CA GLU A 484 52.39 10.71 -3.61
C GLU A 484 50.95 10.99 -3.13
N THR A 485 49.96 10.79 -4.00
CA THR A 485 48.54 10.92 -3.64
C THR A 485 48.19 9.91 -2.53
N ILE A 486 47.72 10.40 -1.39
CA ILE A 486 47.39 9.55 -0.23
C ILE A 486 46.15 8.74 -0.58
N THR A 487 46.32 7.44 -0.77
CA THR A 487 45.22 6.49 -0.96
C THR A 487 44.87 5.85 0.38
N LEU A 488 43.63 6.03 0.84
CA LEU A 488 43.15 5.45 2.08
C LEU A 488 42.72 4.00 1.85
N PRO A 489 43.06 3.06 2.75
CA PRO A 489 42.49 1.72 2.71
C PRO A 489 40.96 1.78 2.77
N PRO A 490 40.23 0.89 2.06
CA PRO A 490 38.76 0.91 2.01
C PRO A 490 38.09 0.97 3.39
N PHE A 491 38.62 0.23 4.37
CA PHE A 491 38.13 0.24 5.74
C PHE A 491 38.27 1.61 6.43
N LEU A 492 39.40 2.29 6.24
CA LEU A 492 39.65 3.61 6.82
C LEU A 492 38.79 4.67 6.14
N ARG A 493 38.64 4.58 4.81
CA ARG A 493 37.74 5.42 4.02
C ARG A 493 36.28 5.31 4.49
N SER A 494 35.78 4.09 4.70
CA SER A 494 34.43 3.87 5.24
C SER A 494 34.26 4.41 6.66
N ARG A 495 35.27 4.25 7.54
CA ARG A 495 35.24 4.82 8.89
C ARG A 495 35.21 6.35 8.89
N LEU A 496 35.96 6.98 7.98
CA LEU A 496 35.97 8.43 7.79
C LEU A 496 34.60 8.95 7.35
N LEU A 497 34.01 8.34 6.32
CA LEU A 497 32.67 8.67 5.84
C LEU A 497 31.62 8.53 6.95
N PHE A 498 31.67 7.41 7.69
CA PHE A 498 30.78 7.18 8.82
C PHE A 498 30.96 8.24 9.91
N PHE A 499 32.19 8.55 10.30
CA PHE A 499 32.47 9.57 11.30
C PHE A 499 31.96 10.96 10.88
N LEU A 500 32.20 11.36 9.63
CA LEU A 500 31.73 12.64 9.10
C LEU A 500 30.19 12.71 9.06
N SER A 501 29.53 11.59 8.72
CA SER A 501 28.06 11.50 8.73
C SER A 501 27.43 11.64 10.12
N GLN A 502 28.17 11.33 11.18
CA GLN A 502 27.71 11.52 12.57
C GLN A 502 27.83 12.97 13.06
N ILE A 503 28.60 13.80 12.36
CA ILE A 503 28.86 15.20 12.73
C ILE A 503 28.06 16.16 11.83
N SER A 504 27.85 15.79 10.57
CA SER A 504 27.08 16.58 9.62
C SER A 504 25.58 16.28 9.70
N ALA A 505 24.73 17.32 9.70
CA ALA A 505 23.28 17.17 9.56
C ALA A 505 22.85 16.80 8.12
N ALA A 506 23.78 16.86 7.16
CA ALA A 506 23.59 16.46 5.76
C ALA A 506 24.37 15.18 5.44
N PRO A 507 23.86 14.30 4.56
CA PRO A 507 24.56 13.08 4.15
C PRO A 507 25.90 13.43 3.52
N VAL A 508 26.98 12.85 4.05
CA VAL A 508 28.33 13.03 3.52
C VAL A 508 28.44 12.27 2.21
N ASN A 509 28.86 12.96 1.16
CA ASN A 509 28.96 12.39 -0.16
C ASN A 509 30.02 11.27 -0.19
N ASN A 510 29.61 10.04 -0.51
CA ASN A 510 30.50 8.86 -0.60
C ASN A 510 31.54 8.96 -1.73
N PHE A 511 31.41 9.96 -2.62
CA PHE A 511 32.25 10.16 -3.79
C PHE A 511 33.38 11.19 -3.59
N LEU A 512 33.62 11.68 -2.36
CA LEU A 512 34.77 12.55 -2.06
C LEU A 512 36.10 11.81 -2.29
N THR A 513 37.10 12.47 -2.87
CA THR A 513 38.46 11.90 -2.95
C THR A 513 39.03 11.68 -1.55
N ASP A 514 40.02 10.78 -1.41
CA ASP A 514 40.64 10.50 -0.11
C ASP A 514 41.24 11.75 0.54
N GLU A 515 41.79 12.65 -0.26
CA GLU A 515 42.33 13.94 0.19
C GLU A 515 41.24 14.90 0.67
N GLU A 516 40.09 14.95 -0.02
CA GLU A 516 38.94 15.73 0.41
C GLU A 516 38.31 15.18 1.69
N LEU A 517 38.28 13.84 1.85
CA LEU A 517 37.81 13.20 3.08
C LEU A 517 38.71 13.55 4.26
N ILE A 518 40.03 13.53 4.07
CA ILE A 518 40.99 13.91 5.12
C ILE A 518 40.84 15.40 5.46
N ARG A 519 40.76 16.28 4.46
CA ARG A 519 40.55 17.73 4.68
C ARG A 519 39.25 18.01 5.43
N ALA A 520 38.15 17.38 5.01
CA ALA A 520 36.86 17.52 5.69
C ALA A 520 36.95 17.05 7.14
N PHE A 521 37.62 15.91 7.39
CA PHE A 521 37.86 15.38 8.72
C PHE A 521 38.70 16.30 9.62
N GLU A 522 39.77 16.91 9.10
CA GLU A 522 40.64 17.82 9.86
C GLU A 522 39.93 19.08 10.34
N ILE A 523 38.98 19.58 9.56
CA ILE A 523 38.20 20.80 9.88
C ILE A 523 37.08 20.50 10.90
N THR A 524 36.68 19.23 11.07
CA THR A 524 35.63 18.87 12.03
C THR A 524 36.08 19.00 13.49
N LYS A 525 35.20 19.57 14.33
CA LYS A 525 35.36 19.58 15.79
C LYS A 525 34.51 18.43 16.39
N PRO A 526 35.13 17.37 16.95
CA PRO A 526 34.39 16.23 17.49
C PRO A 526 33.58 16.63 18.74
N THR A 527 32.36 16.12 18.85
CA THR A 527 31.57 16.18 20.10
C THR A 527 32.19 15.28 21.17
N VAL A 528 31.92 15.54 22.46
CA VAL A 528 32.59 14.89 23.61
C VAL A 528 32.57 13.35 23.53
N GLY A 529 31.50 12.75 23.01
CA GLY A 529 31.37 11.29 22.84
C GLY A 529 32.16 10.71 21.66
N LEU A 530 32.59 11.53 20.70
CA LEU A 530 33.27 11.12 19.47
C LEU A 530 34.78 11.41 19.48
N VAL A 531 35.29 12.06 20.53
CA VAL A 531 36.74 12.37 20.69
C VAL A 531 37.64 11.12 20.61
N PRO A 532 37.29 9.96 21.21
CA PRO A 532 38.12 8.75 21.08
C PRO A 532 38.18 8.25 19.62
N ASN A 533 37.06 8.29 18.91
CA ASN A 533 36.98 7.89 17.49
C ASN A 533 37.78 8.83 16.60
N TYR A 534 37.68 10.15 16.83
CA TYR A 534 38.48 11.14 16.13
C TYR A 534 39.99 10.89 16.31
N ARG A 535 40.45 10.65 17.55
CA ARG A 535 41.87 10.35 17.82
C ARG A 535 42.33 9.06 17.14
N SER A 536 41.51 8.01 17.16
CA SER A 536 41.82 6.74 16.50
C SER A 536 41.95 6.90 14.99
N ILE A 537 40.98 7.56 14.34
CA ILE A 537 40.97 7.78 12.89
C ILE A 537 42.16 8.67 12.50
N LYS A 538 42.42 9.76 13.24
CA LYS A 538 43.57 10.63 13.00
C LYS A 538 44.89 9.86 13.06
N ASN A 539 45.07 8.99 14.05
CA ASN A 539 46.27 8.16 14.17
C ASN A 539 46.41 7.14 13.03
N GLU A 540 45.31 6.62 12.49
CA GLU A 540 45.31 5.70 11.34
C GLU A 540 45.64 6.43 10.04
N ILE A 541 45.10 7.64 9.82
CA ILE A 541 45.47 8.49 8.68
C ILE A 541 46.97 8.84 8.73
N LEU A 542 47.48 9.21 9.92
CA LEU A 542 48.91 9.50 10.11
C LEU A 542 49.80 8.29 9.81
N ARG A 543 49.33 7.07 10.07
CA ARG A 543 50.03 5.83 9.71
C ARG A 543 49.98 5.51 8.22
N CYS A 544 48.97 5.99 7.50
CA CYS A 544 48.87 5.89 6.05
C CYS A 544 49.74 6.93 5.30
N GLY A 545 50.12 8.03 5.95
CA GLY A 545 50.80 9.17 5.31
C GLY A 545 52.16 9.56 5.93
N SER A 546 53.08 8.61 6.15
CA SER A 546 54.38 8.81 6.81
C SER A 546 55.34 9.86 6.20
N ASN A 547 54.95 10.63 5.19
CA ASN A 547 55.76 11.72 4.61
C ASN A 547 55.12 13.12 4.71
N LEU A 548 53.97 13.28 5.39
CA LEU A 548 53.40 14.61 5.62
C LEU A 548 54.16 15.33 6.75
N LYS A 549 54.96 16.36 6.40
CA LYS A 549 55.40 17.39 7.34
C LYS A 549 54.18 18.21 7.78
N ILE A 550 53.51 17.75 8.82
CA ILE A 550 52.43 18.50 9.44
C ILE A 550 53.05 19.68 10.21
N GLY A 551 52.71 20.88 9.78
CA GLY A 551 52.95 22.11 10.53
C GLY A 551 52.27 22.01 11.89
N ILE A 552 53.08 21.94 12.94
CA ILE A 552 52.62 22.11 14.32
C ILE A 552 52.10 23.53 14.45
N ASN A 553 50.81 23.70 14.72
CA ASN A 553 50.29 24.88 15.41
C ASN A 553 49.26 24.47 16.47
N SER A 554 49.78 24.34 17.69
CA SER A 554 49.25 24.74 19.00
C SER A 554 47.78 24.55 19.38
N ILE A 555 47.60 23.64 20.36
CA ILE A 555 46.75 23.64 21.58
C ILE A 555 45.28 24.07 21.45
#